data_AF-A0ABD2SF89-F1
#
_entry.id   AF-A0ABD2SF89-F1
#
_cell.length_a   1.000
_cell.length_b   1.000
_cell.length_c   1.000
_cell.angle_alpha   90.00
_cell.angle_beta   90.00
_cell.angle_gamma   90.00
#
_symmetry.space_group_name_H-M   'P 1'
#
loop_
_entity.id
_entity.type
_entity.pdbx_description
1 polymer ?
#
loop_
_entity_poly.entity_id
_entity_poly.type
_entity_poly.pdbx_seq_one_letter_code
_entity_poly.pdbx_strand_id
1 'polypeptide(L)'
;MAISTGFAFSCRPHFPLSQSMRKVFMSCSAAIEAIEEIDSGKEPAEWKRFNSKELGISSSMIARPTRVVLNGLKSKGFEVYLVGGCVRDLILKRTPKDFDIITTAELKEVRRTFTHCEIVGRRFPICHVHVDDEVMEVSSFHTSGIRPVRNLGLSFEKPVDCDEKDHFRWRNCLRRDFTINGLMFDPYSKLVYDYMGGVDDIRKAKVQTIGPASFSFIEDCARILRAIRIAARLGFRFGRETALSIKNLSSSVLRLDRGRLLMEMNYMLAYGSAEASLRLLWKFGLLDILLPIQAAYFVRHGFRRRDKRSNLLLSLFSNLDKLVAPDRPCHSSLWVTILAFHKALSDQPRDPLVVAAFSLGVHNGGDLSEALSIAKRISAQHDGSFHELESRDLDLAALKEEVVELATSVQRALTNMTDEYSVSRAMANYPKAPYSDLVFIPLTLYLKACKVCQCVRMGREKGFVAKQGSKIDYELLAAGSLQEVRHVFARIVFDTIYPLNTGEDDT
;
A
#
# COMPACT_ATOMS: atom_id res chain seq x y z
N MET A 1 -49.53 26.97 -18.23
CA MET A 1 -48.99 27.47 -16.94
C MET A 1 -48.20 26.32 -16.33
N ALA A 2 -46.88 26.18 -16.56
CA ALA A 2 -45.78 26.89 -15.89
C ALA A 2 -45.93 26.76 -14.35
N ILE A 3 -44.97 26.23 -13.57
CA ILE A 3 -43.52 26.46 -13.60
C ILE A 3 -42.76 25.21 -13.10
N SER A 4 -41.65 24.90 -13.79
CA SER A 4 -40.62 23.93 -13.40
C SER A 4 -39.56 24.59 -12.52
N THR A 5 -38.96 23.87 -11.58
CA THR A 5 -37.66 24.25 -10.99
C THR A 5 -36.71 23.06 -11.06
N GLY A 6 -35.79 23.14 -12.02
CA GLY A 6 -34.62 22.27 -12.11
C GLY A 6 -33.45 22.88 -11.36
N PHE A 7 -32.73 22.08 -10.58
CA PHE A 7 -31.41 22.41 -10.10
C PHE A 7 -30.38 21.71 -10.99
N ALA A 8 -29.88 22.46 -11.97
CA ALA A 8 -28.69 22.12 -12.73
C ALA A 8 -27.46 22.34 -11.83
N PHE A 9 -26.61 21.31 -11.71
CA PHE A 9 -25.26 21.47 -11.16
C PHE A 9 -24.44 22.31 -12.15
N SER A 10 -24.17 23.56 -11.77
CA SER A 10 -23.29 24.46 -12.48
C SER A 10 -21.83 24.03 -12.30
N CYS A 11 -21.14 23.86 -13.43
CA CYS A 11 -19.68 23.83 -13.49
C CYS A 11 -19.12 25.11 -12.86
N ARG A 12 -18.27 24.99 -11.84
CA ARG A 12 -17.40 26.11 -11.43
C ARG A 12 -16.22 26.21 -12.42
N PRO A 13 -16.02 27.35 -13.08
CA PRO A 13 -14.77 27.67 -13.76
C PRO A 13 -13.74 28.22 -12.75
N HIS A 14 -12.47 28.23 -13.15
CA HIS A 14 -11.27 28.68 -12.41
C HIS A 14 -10.50 27.60 -11.63
N PHE A 15 -9.95 26.64 -12.37
CA PHE A 15 -8.55 26.26 -12.16
C PHE A 15 -7.70 27.04 -13.19
N PRO A 16 -6.64 27.75 -12.81
CA PRO A 16 -5.66 28.17 -13.78
C PRO A 16 -4.95 26.89 -14.26
N LEU A 17 -5.25 26.48 -15.49
CA LEU A 17 -4.46 25.49 -16.24
C LEU A 17 -3.02 26.00 -16.31
N SER A 18 -2.19 25.61 -15.33
CA SER A 18 -0.81 26.06 -15.27
C SER A 18 -0.03 25.53 -16.48
N GLN A 19 0.91 26.35 -16.97
CA GLN A 19 1.86 26.03 -18.04
C GLN A 19 2.53 24.64 -17.91
N SER A 20 2.52 24.06 -16.70
CA SER A 20 3.01 22.70 -16.42
C SER A 20 2.23 21.60 -17.14
N MET A 21 0.90 21.68 -17.30
CA MET A 21 0.14 20.63 -18.01
C MET A 21 0.43 20.61 -19.52
N ARG A 22 0.62 21.78 -20.15
CA ARG A 22 1.05 21.87 -21.56
C ARG A 22 2.49 21.35 -21.74
N LYS A 23 3.38 21.60 -20.78
CA LYS A 23 4.73 21.00 -20.75
C LYS A 23 4.69 19.48 -20.59
N VAL A 24 3.79 18.93 -19.78
CA VAL A 24 3.64 17.47 -19.61
C VAL A 24 3.17 16.81 -20.92
N PHE A 25 2.19 17.39 -21.62
CA PHE A 25 1.73 16.86 -22.91
C PHE A 25 2.80 16.95 -24.01
N MET A 26 3.50 18.09 -24.13
CA MET A 26 4.56 18.26 -25.15
C MET A 26 5.82 17.44 -24.83
N SER A 27 6.17 17.28 -23.55
CA SER A 27 7.27 16.40 -23.11
C SER A 27 6.92 14.92 -23.25
N CYS A 28 5.64 14.54 -23.27
CA CYS A 28 5.21 13.17 -23.53
C CYS A 28 5.46 12.78 -24.98
N SER A 29 5.22 13.66 -25.97
CA SER A 29 5.43 13.31 -27.39
C SER A 29 6.90 12.96 -27.68
N ALA A 30 7.84 13.80 -27.22
CA ALA A 30 9.27 13.54 -27.38
C ALA A 30 9.77 12.37 -26.51
N ALA A 31 9.15 12.10 -25.36
CA ALA A 31 9.47 10.93 -24.55
C ALA A 31 8.89 9.63 -25.14
N ILE A 32 7.74 9.70 -25.82
CA ILE A 32 7.13 8.57 -26.54
C ILE A 32 8.00 8.20 -27.74
N GLU A 33 8.43 9.17 -28.55
CA GLU A 33 9.37 8.94 -29.67
C GLU A 33 10.71 8.34 -29.19
N ALA A 34 11.28 8.85 -28.09
CA ALA A 34 12.51 8.31 -27.52
C ALA A 34 12.35 6.94 -26.81
N ILE A 35 11.12 6.52 -26.50
CA ILE A 35 10.81 5.20 -25.91
C ILE A 35 10.53 4.17 -27.02
N GLU A 36 9.91 4.58 -28.14
CA GLU A 36 9.72 3.73 -29.32
C GLU A 36 11.05 3.25 -29.92
N GLU A 37 12.12 4.06 -29.87
CA GLU A 37 13.47 3.64 -30.30
C GLU A 37 14.12 2.58 -29.38
N ILE A 38 13.69 2.44 -28.12
CA ILE A 38 14.30 1.50 -27.15
C ILE A 38 13.68 0.10 -27.22
N ASP A 39 12.45 -0.04 -27.74
CA ASP A 39 11.67 -1.29 -27.71
C ASP A 39 11.60 -2.02 -29.06
N SER A 40 12.21 -1.47 -30.12
CA SER A 40 12.23 -2.02 -31.49
C SER A 40 13.01 -3.33 -31.66
N GLY A 41 13.52 -3.93 -30.58
CA GLY A 41 14.41 -5.10 -30.62
C GLY A 41 13.96 -6.32 -29.80
N LYS A 42 12.74 -6.35 -29.24
CA LYS A 42 12.23 -7.56 -28.59
C LYS A 42 11.43 -8.39 -29.58
N GLU A 43 11.97 -9.54 -29.98
CA GLU A 43 11.15 -10.59 -30.59
C GLU A 43 9.97 -10.92 -29.64
N PRO A 44 8.74 -11.09 -30.16
CA PRO A 44 7.61 -11.48 -29.34
C PRO A 44 7.93 -12.84 -28.72
N ALA A 45 8.11 -12.87 -27.40
CA ALA A 45 8.36 -14.10 -26.70
C ALA A 45 7.18 -15.05 -26.93
N GLU A 46 7.46 -16.25 -27.46
CA GLU A 46 6.48 -17.31 -27.51
C GLU A 46 5.91 -17.54 -26.11
N TRP A 47 4.59 -17.57 -26.03
CA TRP A 47 3.90 -17.79 -24.77
C TRP A 47 4.16 -19.21 -24.27
N LYS A 48 4.20 -19.39 -22.95
CA LYS A 48 4.64 -20.64 -22.33
C LYS A 48 3.56 -21.23 -21.44
N ARG A 49 3.51 -22.56 -21.42
CA ARG A 49 2.76 -23.36 -20.44
C ARG A 49 3.75 -24.04 -19.52
N PHE A 50 3.57 -23.89 -18.21
CA PHE A 50 4.41 -24.51 -17.20
C PHE A 50 3.63 -25.53 -16.41
N ASN A 51 4.27 -26.63 -16.00
CA ASN A 51 3.66 -27.52 -15.03
C ASN A 51 3.66 -26.85 -13.64
N SER A 52 2.56 -26.95 -12.89
CA SER A 52 2.47 -26.33 -11.57
C SER A 52 3.57 -26.81 -10.62
N LYS A 53 4.01 -28.07 -10.74
CA LYS A 53 5.10 -28.64 -9.94
C LYS A 53 6.46 -28.00 -10.25
N GLU A 54 6.74 -27.69 -11.52
CA GLU A 54 7.99 -27.01 -11.93
C GLU A 54 8.10 -25.62 -11.31
N LEU A 55 6.95 -24.97 -11.08
CA LEU A 55 6.86 -23.68 -10.42
C LEU A 55 6.66 -23.77 -8.90
N GLY A 56 6.71 -24.98 -8.33
CA GLY A 56 6.56 -25.20 -6.89
C GLY A 56 5.14 -24.99 -6.35
N ILE A 57 4.12 -24.95 -7.22
CA ILE A 57 2.72 -24.75 -6.83
C ILE A 57 2.07 -26.11 -6.53
N SER A 58 1.55 -26.23 -5.31
CA SER A 58 0.77 -27.38 -4.84
C SER A 58 -0.67 -26.98 -4.54
N SER A 59 -1.63 -27.88 -4.79
CA SER A 59 -3.04 -27.70 -4.44
C SER A 59 -3.28 -27.50 -2.93
N SER A 60 -2.33 -27.93 -2.09
CA SER A 60 -2.36 -27.68 -0.64
C SER A 60 -2.20 -26.19 -0.29
N MET A 61 -1.57 -25.40 -1.17
CA MET A 61 -1.38 -23.96 -0.98
C MET A 61 -2.63 -23.14 -1.31
N ILE A 62 -3.66 -23.76 -1.91
CA ILE A 62 -4.94 -23.12 -2.20
C ILE A 62 -5.84 -23.25 -0.97
N ALA A 63 -6.36 -22.13 -0.47
CA ALA A 63 -7.23 -22.12 0.70
C ALA A 63 -8.49 -22.97 0.49
N ARG A 64 -9.02 -23.55 1.58
CA ARG A 64 -10.22 -24.40 1.51
C ARG A 64 -11.43 -23.65 0.91
N PRO A 65 -11.76 -22.42 1.34
CA PRO A 65 -12.86 -21.65 0.74
C PRO A 65 -12.72 -21.48 -0.78
N THR A 66 -11.52 -21.15 -1.25
CA THR A 66 -11.21 -21.05 -2.68
C THR A 66 -11.44 -22.38 -3.41
N ARG A 67 -11.02 -23.52 -2.84
CA ARG A 67 -11.27 -24.84 -3.43
C ARG A 67 -12.75 -25.17 -3.53
N VAL A 68 -13.58 -24.76 -2.57
CA VAL A 68 -15.05 -24.94 -2.63
C VAL A 68 -15.63 -24.21 -3.85
N VAL A 69 -15.25 -22.95 -4.05
CA VAL A 69 -15.72 -22.16 -5.20
C VAL A 69 -15.22 -22.74 -6.52
N LEU A 70 -13.94 -23.10 -6.61
CA LEU A 70 -13.37 -23.75 -7.79
C LEU A 70 -14.11 -25.05 -8.12
N ASN A 71 -14.36 -25.92 -7.14
CA ASN A 71 -15.03 -27.21 -7.34
C ASN A 71 -16.51 -27.03 -7.70
N GLY A 72 -17.19 -26.07 -7.07
CA GLY A 72 -18.59 -25.74 -7.34
C GLY A 72 -18.80 -25.36 -8.81
N LEU A 73 -17.98 -24.44 -9.32
CA LEU A 73 -18.04 -24.03 -10.73
C LEU A 73 -17.59 -25.16 -11.67
N LYS A 74 -16.53 -25.90 -11.32
CA LYS A 74 -16.04 -27.00 -12.15
C LYS A 74 -17.07 -28.12 -12.31
N SER A 75 -17.81 -28.46 -11.24
CA SER A 75 -18.86 -29.49 -11.29
C SER A 75 -20.05 -29.12 -12.17
N LYS A 76 -20.24 -27.82 -12.46
CA LYS A 76 -21.23 -27.31 -13.43
C LYS A 76 -20.71 -27.25 -14.87
N GLY A 77 -19.47 -27.69 -15.10
CA GLY A 77 -18.85 -27.75 -16.44
C GLY A 77 -18.11 -26.48 -16.86
N PHE A 78 -17.97 -25.49 -15.97
CA PHE A 78 -17.24 -24.26 -16.28
C PHE A 78 -15.72 -24.44 -16.15
N GLU A 79 -14.96 -23.68 -16.92
CA GLU A 79 -13.52 -23.54 -16.73
C GLU A 79 -13.24 -22.48 -15.68
N VAL A 80 -12.27 -22.73 -14.81
CA VAL A 80 -11.90 -21.83 -13.73
C VAL A 80 -10.39 -21.70 -13.63
N TYR A 81 -9.93 -20.49 -13.34
CA TYR A 81 -8.52 -20.18 -13.21
C TYR A 81 -8.30 -19.29 -12.00
N LEU A 82 -7.22 -19.54 -11.27
CA LEU A 82 -6.64 -18.58 -10.35
C LEU A 82 -5.80 -17.58 -11.15
N VAL A 83 -5.88 -16.30 -10.82
CA VAL A 83 -5.25 -15.23 -11.61
C VAL A 83 -4.64 -14.14 -10.74
N GLY A 84 -3.74 -13.35 -11.32
CA GLY A 84 -3.28 -12.13 -10.65
C GLY A 84 -2.23 -12.36 -9.58
N GLY A 85 -2.36 -11.61 -8.49
CA GLY A 85 -1.39 -11.59 -7.40
C GLY A 85 -1.24 -12.95 -6.71
N CYS A 86 -2.33 -13.74 -6.64
CA CYS A 86 -2.30 -15.04 -5.99
C CYS A 86 -1.38 -16.03 -6.69
N VAL A 87 -1.41 -16.11 -8.03
CA VAL A 87 -0.55 -17.01 -8.80
C VAL A 87 0.92 -16.64 -8.61
N ARG A 88 1.24 -15.34 -8.69
CA ARG A 88 2.58 -14.82 -8.44
C ARG A 88 3.07 -15.18 -7.03
N ASP A 89 2.24 -14.97 -6.02
CA ASP A 89 2.60 -15.23 -4.62
C ASP A 89 2.81 -16.74 -4.39
N LEU A 90 1.99 -17.60 -5.00
CA LEU A 90 2.17 -19.05 -4.98
C LEU A 90 3.53 -19.48 -5.59
N ILE A 91 3.90 -18.93 -6.75
CA ILE A 91 5.22 -19.20 -7.39
C ILE A 91 6.37 -18.76 -6.47
N LEU A 92 6.21 -17.63 -5.78
CA LEU A 92 7.19 -17.10 -4.83
C LEU A 92 7.15 -17.79 -3.47
N LYS A 93 6.30 -18.81 -3.27
CA LYS A 93 6.08 -19.51 -2.01
C LYS A 93 5.70 -18.55 -0.87
N ARG A 94 4.94 -17.51 -1.18
CA ARG A 94 4.39 -16.54 -0.23
C ARG A 94 2.88 -16.76 -0.08
N THR A 95 2.34 -16.38 1.07
CA THR A 95 0.90 -16.40 1.31
C THR A 95 0.21 -15.34 0.44
N PRO A 96 -0.72 -15.71 -0.46
CA PRO A 96 -1.57 -14.77 -1.16
C PRO A 96 -2.41 -13.96 -0.17
N LYS A 97 -2.67 -12.69 -0.48
CA LYS A 97 -3.62 -11.88 0.31
C LYS A 97 -5.06 -12.34 0.05
N ASP A 98 -5.36 -12.55 -1.22
CA ASP A 98 -6.66 -12.87 -1.80
C ASP A 98 -6.45 -13.91 -2.91
N PHE A 99 -7.50 -14.69 -3.21
CA PHE A 99 -7.53 -15.61 -4.35
C PHE A 99 -8.57 -15.14 -5.35
N ASP A 100 -8.11 -14.50 -6.42
CA ASP A 100 -8.97 -14.08 -7.53
C ASP A 100 -9.26 -15.26 -8.45
N ILE A 101 -10.54 -15.55 -8.68
CA ILE A 101 -10.99 -16.59 -9.60
C ILE A 101 -11.55 -15.93 -10.85
N ILE A 102 -11.19 -16.44 -12.03
CA ILE A 102 -11.89 -16.13 -13.28
C ILE A 102 -12.49 -17.39 -13.87
N THR A 103 -13.70 -17.28 -14.44
CA THR A 103 -14.47 -18.39 -14.98
C THR A 103 -15.10 -18.09 -16.33
N THR A 104 -15.38 -19.15 -17.10
CA THR A 104 -16.23 -19.07 -18.30
C THR A 104 -17.71 -18.90 -17.98
N ALA A 105 -18.13 -19.15 -16.75
CA ALA A 105 -19.50 -18.86 -16.32
C ALA A 105 -19.83 -17.37 -16.42
N GLU A 106 -21.06 -17.03 -16.77
CA GLU A 106 -21.58 -15.67 -16.64
C GLU A 106 -21.82 -15.27 -15.18
N LEU A 107 -21.86 -13.95 -14.94
CA LEU A 107 -22.33 -13.27 -13.72
C LEU A 107 -23.44 -14.04 -12.97
N LYS A 108 -24.52 -14.25 -13.72
CA LYS A 108 -25.77 -14.83 -13.23
C LYS A 108 -25.65 -16.32 -12.96
N GLU A 109 -24.79 -17.03 -13.68
CA GLU A 109 -24.56 -18.47 -13.51
C GLU A 109 -23.72 -18.77 -12.28
N VAL A 110 -22.69 -17.94 -12.01
CA VAL A 110 -21.95 -17.97 -10.74
C VAL A 110 -22.93 -17.78 -9.58
N ARG A 111 -23.79 -16.75 -9.65
CA ARG A 111 -24.80 -16.49 -8.62
C ARG A 111 -25.81 -17.62 -8.43
N ARG A 112 -26.15 -18.38 -9.49
CA ARG A 112 -27.02 -19.57 -9.40
C ARG A 112 -26.30 -20.78 -8.80
N THR A 113 -24.98 -20.81 -8.88
CA THR A 113 -24.16 -21.93 -8.39
C THR A 113 -23.98 -21.90 -6.88
N PHE A 114 -23.95 -20.70 -6.28
CA PHE A 114 -23.71 -20.51 -4.85
C PHE A 114 -24.87 -19.80 -4.16
N THR A 115 -25.33 -20.33 -3.03
CA THR A 115 -26.45 -19.77 -2.26
C THR A 115 -26.15 -18.38 -1.72
N HIS A 116 -24.93 -18.16 -1.23
CA HIS A 116 -24.46 -16.87 -0.71
C HIS A 116 -23.52 -16.21 -1.72
N CYS A 117 -24.10 -15.61 -2.75
CA CYS A 117 -23.36 -14.88 -3.77
C CYS A 117 -24.06 -13.58 -4.16
N GLU A 118 -23.30 -12.50 -4.20
CA GLU A 118 -23.76 -11.20 -4.67
C GLU A 118 -22.92 -10.72 -5.85
N ILE A 119 -23.55 -10.01 -6.79
CA ILE A 119 -22.85 -9.33 -7.87
C ILE A 119 -22.62 -7.89 -7.42
N VAL A 120 -21.35 -7.51 -7.29
CA VAL A 120 -20.94 -6.18 -6.86
C VAL A 120 -20.26 -5.42 -7.99
N GLY A 121 -20.24 -4.09 -7.88
CA GLY A 121 -19.56 -3.21 -8.83
C GLY A 121 -20.42 -2.87 -10.06
N ARG A 122 -20.53 -1.57 -10.37
CA ARG A 122 -21.30 -1.10 -11.54
C ARG A 122 -20.49 -1.16 -12.84
N ARG A 123 -19.24 -0.68 -12.80
CA ARG A 123 -18.37 -0.55 -13.99
C ARG A 123 -17.57 -1.81 -14.32
N PHE A 124 -17.34 -2.64 -13.31
CA PHE A 124 -16.58 -3.89 -13.37
C PHE A 124 -17.31 -4.90 -12.49
N PRO A 125 -18.44 -5.46 -12.95
CA PRO A 125 -19.22 -6.35 -12.12
C PRO A 125 -18.46 -7.65 -11.88
N ILE A 126 -18.35 -8.04 -10.62
CA ILE A 126 -17.76 -9.31 -10.16
C ILE A 126 -18.71 -9.97 -9.15
N CYS A 127 -18.56 -11.26 -8.93
CA CYS A 127 -19.26 -11.98 -7.88
C CYS A 127 -18.41 -12.00 -6.61
N HIS A 128 -19.01 -11.63 -5.48
CA HIS A 128 -18.52 -12.03 -4.16
C HIS A 128 -19.24 -13.31 -3.76
N VAL A 129 -18.48 -14.38 -3.56
CA VAL A 129 -18.99 -15.67 -3.09
C VAL A 129 -18.55 -15.85 -1.64
N HIS A 130 -19.51 -15.98 -0.73
CA HIS A 130 -19.24 -16.17 0.69
C HIS A 130 -19.12 -17.66 0.99
N VAL A 131 -17.99 -18.06 1.54
CA VAL A 131 -17.73 -19.44 1.98
C VAL A 131 -17.08 -19.35 3.36
N ASP A 132 -17.77 -19.91 4.35
CA ASP A 132 -17.42 -19.72 5.76
C ASP A 132 -17.39 -18.20 6.09
N ASP A 133 -16.35 -17.71 6.77
CA ASP A 133 -16.17 -16.28 7.08
C ASP A 133 -15.32 -15.53 6.02
N GLU A 134 -15.07 -16.15 4.87
CA GLU A 134 -14.25 -15.58 3.79
C GLU A 134 -15.09 -15.21 2.55
N VAL A 135 -14.64 -14.15 1.86
CA VAL A 135 -15.23 -13.69 0.60
C VAL A 135 -14.27 -13.98 -0.54
N MET A 136 -14.73 -14.74 -1.54
CA MET A 136 -13.97 -15.04 -2.75
C MET A 136 -14.45 -14.16 -3.91
N GLU A 137 -13.52 -13.52 -4.61
CA GLU A 137 -13.82 -12.73 -5.80
C GLU A 137 -13.82 -13.62 -7.05
N VAL A 138 -14.96 -13.66 -7.74
CA VAL A 138 -15.15 -14.43 -8.97
C VAL A 138 -15.52 -13.49 -10.12
N SER A 139 -14.66 -13.45 -11.14
CA SER A 139 -14.86 -12.68 -12.36
C SER A 139 -15.23 -13.58 -13.55
N SER A 140 -15.90 -13.02 -14.56
CA SER A 140 -16.23 -13.74 -15.80
C SER A 140 -15.39 -13.23 -16.98
N PHE A 141 -14.98 -14.14 -17.87
CA PHE A 141 -14.38 -13.76 -19.16
C PHE A 141 -15.33 -12.90 -20.01
N HIS A 142 -16.64 -13.14 -19.92
CA HIS A 142 -17.65 -12.40 -20.68
C HIS A 142 -17.71 -10.93 -20.27
N THR A 143 -17.69 -10.66 -18.96
CA THR A 143 -17.67 -9.28 -18.43
C THR A 143 -16.33 -8.60 -18.69
N SER A 144 -15.25 -9.36 -18.59
CA SER A 144 -13.89 -8.88 -18.82
C SER A 144 -13.62 -8.55 -20.29
N GLY A 145 -14.46 -9.02 -21.23
CA GLY A 145 -14.29 -8.86 -22.68
C GLY A 145 -14.91 -7.60 -23.30
N ILE A 146 -15.87 -6.94 -22.62
CA ILE A 146 -16.77 -5.94 -23.23
C ILE A 146 -16.09 -4.61 -23.56
N ARG A 147 -14.99 -4.23 -22.88
CA ARG A 147 -14.28 -3.01 -23.27
C ARG A 147 -13.42 -3.28 -24.50
N PRO A 148 -13.53 -2.48 -25.59
CA PRO A 148 -12.49 -2.49 -26.61
C PRO A 148 -11.18 -2.17 -25.91
N VAL A 149 -10.13 -2.95 -26.17
CA VAL A 149 -8.77 -2.49 -25.90
C VAL A 149 -8.68 -1.20 -26.72
N ARG A 150 -8.55 -0.05 -26.05
CA ARG A 150 -8.36 1.20 -26.78
C ARG A 150 -7.02 1.04 -27.49
N ASN A 151 -7.07 0.75 -28.79
CA ASN A 151 -5.93 0.66 -29.67
C ASN A 151 -5.28 2.05 -29.74
N LEU A 152 -4.42 2.37 -28.78
CA LEU A 152 -3.47 3.48 -28.88
C LEU A 152 -2.29 3.05 -29.78
N GLY A 153 -2.57 2.53 -30.97
CA GLY A 153 -1.57 2.18 -31.99
C GLY A 153 -0.78 0.88 -31.78
N LEU A 154 -0.90 0.21 -30.62
CA LEU A 154 -0.20 -1.05 -30.36
C LEU A 154 -1.07 -2.26 -30.76
N SER A 155 -0.79 -2.85 -31.91
CA SER A 155 -1.34 -4.15 -32.29
C SER A 155 -0.58 -5.23 -31.54
N PHE A 156 -1.10 -5.66 -30.39
CA PHE A 156 -0.69 -6.96 -29.85
C PHE A 156 -1.21 -8.02 -30.81
N GLU A 157 -0.31 -8.59 -31.60
CA GLU A 157 -0.65 -9.70 -32.49
C GLU A 157 -1.06 -10.90 -31.65
N LYS A 158 -2.09 -11.61 -32.12
CA LYS A 158 -2.55 -12.85 -31.49
C LYS A 158 -1.35 -13.81 -31.45
N PRO A 159 -1.05 -14.45 -30.30
CA PRO A 159 0.04 -15.41 -30.23
C PRO A 159 -0.13 -16.53 -31.26
N VAL A 160 0.98 -17.01 -31.82
CA VAL A 160 1.02 -18.17 -32.71
C VAL A 160 0.49 -19.40 -31.96
N ASP A 161 -0.23 -20.30 -32.65
CA ASP A 161 -0.88 -21.51 -32.11
C ASP A 161 -1.92 -21.28 -30.99
N CYS A 162 -2.66 -20.17 -31.06
CA CYS A 162 -3.67 -19.83 -30.07
C CYS A 162 -5.08 -20.30 -30.48
N ASP A 163 -5.62 -21.29 -29.76
CA ASP A 163 -7.01 -21.74 -29.90
C ASP A 163 -8.01 -20.68 -29.36
N GLU A 164 -9.31 -20.93 -29.46
CA GLU A 164 -10.32 -19.98 -28.96
C GLU A 164 -10.20 -19.72 -27.45
N LYS A 165 -9.85 -20.74 -26.67
CA LYS A 165 -9.74 -20.64 -25.20
C LYS A 165 -8.51 -19.83 -24.81
N ASP A 166 -7.38 -20.10 -25.45
CA ASP A 166 -6.15 -19.34 -25.31
C ASP A 166 -6.37 -17.87 -25.70
N HIS A 167 -7.20 -17.59 -26.70
CA HIS A 167 -7.54 -16.23 -27.07
C HIS A 167 -8.31 -15.50 -25.96
N PHE A 168 -9.28 -16.16 -25.31
CA PHE A 168 -9.98 -15.58 -24.15
C PHE A 168 -9.04 -15.33 -22.96
N ARG A 169 -8.17 -16.30 -22.64
CA ARG A 169 -7.17 -16.18 -21.56
C ARG A 169 -6.19 -15.04 -21.83
N TRP A 170 -5.61 -15.00 -23.02
CA TRP A 170 -4.69 -13.95 -23.46
C TRP A 170 -5.32 -12.56 -23.42
N ARG A 171 -6.56 -12.40 -23.94
CA ARG A 171 -7.29 -11.12 -23.89
C ARG A 171 -7.59 -10.66 -22.46
N ASN A 172 -7.76 -11.57 -21.51
CA ASN A 172 -7.87 -11.20 -20.10
C ASN A 172 -6.53 -10.69 -19.57
N CYS A 173 -5.45 -11.41 -19.87
CA CYS A 173 -4.10 -11.05 -19.44
C CYS A 173 -3.72 -9.65 -19.96
N LEU A 174 -4.01 -9.31 -21.21
CA LEU A 174 -3.66 -8.01 -21.82
C LEU A 174 -4.21 -6.79 -21.07
N ARG A 175 -5.31 -6.93 -20.33
CA ARG A 175 -5.96 -5.84 -19.60
C ARG A 175 -5.38 -5.62 -18.21
N ARG A 176 -4.46 -6.50 -17.78
CA ARG A 176 -3.82 -6.44 -16.48
C ARG A 176 -2.67 -5.45 -16.51
N ASP A 177 -2.22 -5.12 -15.32
CA ASP A 177 -1.26 -4.05 -15.10
C ASP A 177 0.19 -4.48 -15.36
N PHE A 178 0.59 -5.61 -14.78
CA PHE A 178 1.97 -6.11 -14.81
C PHE A 178 2.04 -7.54 -15.30
N THR A 179 3.14 -7.88 -15.99
CA THR A 179 3.43 -9.23 -16.52
C THR A 179 3.32 -10.30 -15.44
N ILE A 180 3.89 -10.04 -14.27
CA ILE A 180 3.86 -10.95 -13.11
C ILE A 180 2.45 -11.17 -12.53
N ASN A 181 1.51 -10.27 -12.79
CA ASN A 181 0.10 -10.44 -12.43
C ASN A 181 -0.74 -10.95 -13.62
N GLY A 182 -0.13 -11.12 -14.79
CA GLY A 182 -0.73 -11.65 -16.02
C GLY A 182 -0.72 -13.18 -16.10
N LEU A 183 -0.44 -13.87 -15.00
CA LEU A 183 -0.38 -15.33 -14.94
C LEU A 183 -1.75 -15.93 -14.64
N MET A 184 -2.05 -17.06 -15.28
CA MET A 184 -3.29 -17.82 -15.04
C MET A 184 -2.95 -19.26 -14.66
N PHE A 185 -3.50 -19.74 -13.55
CA PHE A 185 -3.27 -21.09 -13.06
C PHE A 185 -4.57 -21.90 -13.08
N ASP A 186 -4.56 -23.02 -13.79
CA ASP A 186 -5.61 -24.04 -13.73
C ASP A 186 -5.22 -25.15 -12.74
N PRO A 187 -5.87 -25.23 -11.58
CA PRO A 187 -5.53 -26.22 -10.55
C PRO A 187 -5.91 -27.66 -10.93
N TYR A 188 -6.76 -27.86 -11.94
CA TYR A 188 -7.20 -29.19 -12.38
C TYR A 188 -6.28 -29.77 -13.45
N SER A 189 -5.93 -28.98 -14.47
CA SER A 189 -4.91 -29.39 -15.46
C SER A 189 -3.49 -29.29 -14.92
N LYS A 190 -3.29 -28.60 -13.80
CA LYS A 190 -1.98 -28.34 -13.17
C LYS A 190 -1.05 -27.56 -14.10
N LEU A 191 -1.63 -26.63 -14.86
CA LEU A 191 -0.91 -25.80 -15.81
C LEU A 191 -0.98 -24.32 -15.41
N VAL A 192 0.16 -23.64 -15.51
CA VAL A 192 0.25 -22.19 -15.47
C VAL A 192 0.47 -21.67 -16.89
N TYR A 193 -0.43 -20.81 -17.33
CA TYR A 193 -0.38 -20.13 -18.62
C TYR A 193 0.30 -18.77 -18.43
N ASP A 194 1.39 -18.56 -19.17
CA ASP A 194 2.12 -17.30 -19.20
C ASP A 194 2.20 -16.76 -20.63
N TYR A 195 1.31 -15.80 -20.91
CA TYR A 195 1.27 -15.13 -22.20
C TYR A 195 2.11 -13.86 -22.27
N MET A 196 2.64 -13.39 -21.14
CA MET A 196 3.23 -12.04 -21.01
C MET A 196 4.69 -12.08 -20.54
N GLY A 197 5.26 -13.26 -20.33
CA GLY A 197 6.61 -13.43 -19.78
C GLY A 197 6.70 -13.16 -18.27
N GLY A 198 5.59 -13.29 -17.54
CA GLY A 198 5.52 -13.03 -16.11
C GLY A 198 6.41 -13.95 -15.28
N VAL A 199 6.60 -15.21 -15.66
CA VAL A 199 7.48 -16.16 -14.96
C VAL A 199 8.94 -15.73 -15.07
N ASP A 200 9.37 -15.27 -16.25
CA ASP A 200 10.74 -14.81 -16.46
C ASP A 200 11.01 -13.49 -15.71
N ASP A 201 10.01 -12.61 -15.61
CA ASP A 201 10.10 -11.39 -14.79
C ASP A 201 10.12 -11.69 -13.28
N ILE A 202 9.37 -12.69 -12.81
CA ILE A 202 9.47 -13.19 -11.43
C ILE A 202 10.90 -13.69 -11.15
N ARG A 203 11.46 -14.52 -12.03
CA ARG A 203 12.83 -15.05 -11.90
C ARG A 203 13.88 -13.94 -11.89
N LYS A 204 13.69 -12.89 -12.68
CA LYS A 204 14.57 -11.72 -12.75
C LYS A 204 14.29 -10.68 -11.65
N ALA A 205 13.31 -10.91 -10.78
CA ALA A 205 12.82 -9.98 -9.76
C ALA A 205 12.51 -8.60 -10.35
N LYS A 206 11.73 -8.56 -11.45
CA LYS A 206 11.38 -7.33 -12.16
C LYS A 206 9.87 -7.04 -12.12
N VAL A 207 9.53 -5.77 -11.94
CA VAL A 207 8.17 -5.25 -12.18
C VAL A 207 8.16 -4.57 -13.55
N GLN A 208 7.37 -5.14 -14.46
CA GLN A 208 7.21 -4.68 -15.83
C GLN A 208 5.72 -4.66 -16.18
N THR A 209 5.28 -3.60 -16.86
CA THR A 209 3.91 -3.49 -17.38
C THR A 209 3.72 -4.41 -18.59
N ILE A 210 2.48 -4.83 -18.85
CA ILE A 210 2.18 -5.73 -19.97
C ILE A 210 2.43 -5.05 -21.32
N GLY A 211 1.95 -3.82 -21.49
CA GLY A 211 2.34 -2.93 -22.58
C GLY A 211 3.30 -1.85 -22.11
N PRO A 212 3.59 -0.84 -22.96
CA PRO A 212 4.44 0.28 -22.57
C PRO A 212 3.88 1.00 -21.35
N ALA A 213 4.74 1.27 -20.38
CA ALA A 213 4.36 1.79 -19.08
C ALA A 213 3.78 3.20 -19.17
N SER A 214 4.25 4.01 -20.12
CA SER A 214 3.71 5.35 -20.40
C SER A 214 2.19 5.30 -20.67
N PHE A 215 1.75 4.46 -21.62
CA PHE A 215 0.34 4.27 -21.95
C PHE A 215 -0.43 3.65 -20.79
N SER A 216 0.13 2.62 -20.16
CA SER A 216 -0.51 1.94 -19.04
C SER A 216 -0.82 2.88 -17.87
N PHE A 217 0.11 3.79 -17.54
CA PHE A 217 -0.04 4.76 -16.46
C PHE A 217 -0.92 5.96 -16.83
N ILE A 218 -1.02 6.31 -18.11
CA ILE A 218 -1.98 7.31 -18.59
C ILE A 218 -3.41 6.76 -18.50
N GLU A 219 -3.62 5.51 -18.88
CA GLU A 219 -4.91 4.82 -18.80
C GLU A 219 -5.41 4.73 -17.34
N ASP A 220 -4.53 4.29 -16.43
CA ASP A 220 -4.82 4.21 -15.00
C ASP A 220 -3.59 4.61 -14.17
N CYS A 221 -3.62 5.82 -13.62
CA CYS A 221 -2.54 6.35 -12.80
C CYS A 221 -2.34 5.60 -11.49
N ALA A 222 -3.36 4.85 -11.01
CA ALA A 222 -3.20 4.02 -9.82
C ALA A 222 -2.18 2.90 -10.04
N ARG A 223 -1.93 2.50 -11.31
CA ARG A 223 -0.88 1.54 -11.65
C ARG A 223 0.52 2.05 -11.27
N ILE A 224 0.77 3.36 -11.21
CA ILE A 224 2.05 3.89 -10.70
C ILE A 224 2.24 3.52 -9.23
N LEU A 225 1.23 3.79 -8.39
CA LEU A 225 1.27 3.47 -6.97
C LEU A 225 1.32 1.96 -6.76
N ARG A 226 0.56 1.21 -7.56
CA ARG A 226 0.57 -0.25 -7.52
C ARG A 226 1.93 -0.84 -7.91
N ALA A 227 2.65 -0.24 -8.87
CA ALA A 227 4.02 -0.62 -9.22
C ALA A 227 4.97 -0.45 -8.02
N ILE A 228 4.90 0.70 -7.34
CA ILE A 228 5.67 1.00 -6.13
C ILE A 228 5.38 -0.02 -5.03
N ARG A 229 4.09 -0.27 -4.75
CA ARG A 229 3.65 -1.25 -3.77
C ARG A 229 4.19 -2.64 -4.05
N ILE A 230 4.05 -3.13 -5.29
CA ILE A 230 4.50 -4.47 -5.68
C ILE A 230 6.03 -4.57 -5.56
N ALA A 231 6.77 -3.58 -6.05
CA ALA A 231 8.22 -3.56 -5.96
C ALA A 231 8.70 -3.54 -4.50
N ALA A 232 8.08 -2.72 -3.64
CA ALA A 232 8.41 -2.66 -2.21
C ALA A 232 8.16 -4.00 -1.53
N ARG A 233 6.96 -4.57 -1.69
CA ARG A 233 6.56 -5.82 -1.04
C ARG A 233 7.41 -7.03 -1.49
N LEU A 234 7.75 -7.09 -2.78
CA LEU A 234 8.47 -8.25 -3.34
C LEU A 234 9.99 -8.06 -3.35
N GLY A 235 10.50 -6.85 -3.11
CA GLY A 235 11.91 -6.53 -3.30
C GLY A 235 12.33 -6.48 -4.77
N PHE A 236 11.37 -6.29 -5.68
CA PHE A 236 11.62 -6.31 -7.11
C PHE A 236 12.11 -4.95 -7.62
N ARG A 237 12.85 -4.96 -8.72
CA ARG A 237 13.34 -3.76 -9.40
C ARG A 237 12.46 -3.40 -10.59
N PHE A 238 12.38 -2.12 -10.93
CA PHE A 238 11.73 -1.70 -12.16
C PHE A 238 12.64 -1.90 -13.37
N GLY A 239 12.05 -2.25 -14.51
CA GLY A 239 12.69 -2.09 -15.82
C GLY A 239 13.04 -0.62 -16.09
N ARG A 240 13.99 -0.37 -17.00
CA ARG A 240 14.45 1.00 -17.32
C ARG A 240 13.29 1.88 -17.81
N GLU A 241 12.51 1.37 -18.75
CA GLU A 241 11.33 2.01 -19.32
C GLU A 241 10.29 2.31 -18.24
N THR A 242 9.89 1.30 -17.46
CA THR A 242 8.92 1.46 -16.37
C THR A 242 9.38 2.47 -15.32
N ALA A 243 10.65 2.45 -14.92
CA ALA A 243 11.20 3.41 -13.96
C ALA A 243 11.17 4.86 -14.48
N LEU A 244 11.47 5.06 -15.77
CA LEU A 244 11.41 6.38 -16.40
C LEU A 244 9.96 6.89 -16.47
N SER A 245 9.04 6.03 -16.88
CA SER A 245 7.60 6.32 -16.95
C SER A 245 7.00 6.67 -15.59
N ILE A 246 7.36 5.93 -14.52
CA ILE A 246 6.96 6.26 -13.14
C ILE A 246 7.41 7.66 -12.76
N LYS A 247 8.68 8.01 -13.05
CA LYS A 247 9.25 9.32 -12.69
C LYS A 247 8.54 10.45 -13.44
N ASN A 248 8.40 10.30 -14.76
CA ASN A 248 7.86 11.34 -15.64
C ASN A 248 6.36 11.57 -15.42
N LEU A 249 5.62 10.51 -15.08
CA LEU A 249 4.17 10.57 -14.86
C LEU A 249 3.79 10.64 -13.37
N SER A 250 4.76 10.81 -12.45
CA SER A 250 4.51 10.84 -11.01
C SER A 250 3.42 11.83 -10.58
N SER A 251 3.37 13.03 -11.18
CA SER A 251 2.35 14.04 -10.90
C SER A 251 0.92 13.65 -11.32
N SER A 252 0.77 12.68 -12.22
CA SER A 252 -0.53 12.21 -12.68
C SER A 252 -1.36 11.53 -11.59
N VAL A 253 -0.72 11.07 -10.50
CA VAL A 253 -1.42 10.46 -9.36
C VAL A 253 -2.39 11.42 -8.68
N LEU A 254 -2.19 12.74 -8.83
CA LEU A 254 -3.13 13.77 -8.35
C LEU A 254 -4.50 13.72 -9.03
N ARG A 255 -4.65 12.99 -10.15
CA ARG A 255 -5.95 12.76 -10.81
C ARG A 255 -6.81 11.71 -10.09
N LEU A 256 -6.22 10.92 -9.20
CA LEU A 256 -6.94 9.89 -8.45
C LEU A 256 -7.80 10.53 -7.37
N ASP A 257 -8.96 9.93 -7.11
CA ASP A 257 -9.78 10.35 -5.97
C ASP A 257 -9.07 10.03 -4.65
N ARG A 258 -9.42 10.78 -3.60
CA ARG A 258 -8.81 10.65 -2.26
C ARG A 258 -8.96 9.24 -1.68
N GLY A 259 -10.07 8.55 -1.98
CA GLY A 259 -10.32 7.18 -1.54
C GLY A 259 -9.35 6.19 -2.17
N ARG A 260 -9.12 6.31 -3.49
CA ARG A 260 -8.13 5.49 -4.21
C ARG A 260 -6.71 5.74 -3.73
N LEU A 261 -6.34 7.00 -3.49
CA LEU A 261 -5.04 7.35 -2.92
C LEU A 261 -4.84 6.74 -1.53
N LEU A 262 -5.83 6.90 -0.65
CA LEU A 262 -5.81 6.31 0.69
C LEU A 262 -5.67 4.79 0.65
N MET A 263 -6.40 4.13 -0.26
CA MET A 263 -6.35 2.68 -0.42
C MET A 263 -4.95 2.20 -0.83
N GLU A 264 -4.34 2.81 -1.84
CA GLU A 264 -2.98 2.44 -2.26
C GLU A 264 -1.93 2.74 -1.17
N MET A 265 -2.06 3.87 -0.47
CA MET A 265 -1.20 4.20 0.67
C MET A 265 -1.37 3.22 1.82
N ASN A 266 -2.60 2.81 2.13
CA ASN A 266 -2.86 1.81 3.16
C ASN A 266 -2.22 0.47 2.80
N TYR A 267 -2.30 0.04 1.54
CA TYR A 267 -1.63 -1.18 1.11
C TYR A 267 -0.11 -1.12 1.20
N MET A 268 0.49 0.05 1.02
CA MET A 268 1.93 0.24 1.19
C MET A 268 2.35 0.20 2.66
N LEU A 269 1.59 0.86 3.53
CA LEU A 269 2.00 1.14 4.91
C LEU A 269 1.48 0.14 5.96
N ALA A 270 0.43 -0.63 5.66
CA ALA A 270 -0.20 -1.50 6.64
C ALA A 270 0.06 -3.01 6.44
N TYR A 271 0.74 -3.41 5.37
CA TYR A 271 0.85 -4.81 4.92
C TYR A 271 2.31 -5.35 4.92
N GLY A 272 3.21 -4.74 5.69
CA GLY A 272 4.57 -5.27 5.93
C GLY A 272 5.60 -4.87 4.88
N SER A 273 5.46 -3.69 4.28
CA SER A 273 6.43 -3.15 3.31
C SER A 273 6.49 -1.63 3.35
N ALA A 274 6.16 -1.02 4.47
CA ALA A 274 6.04 0.41 4.66
C ALA A 274 7.36 1.14 4.47
N GLU A 275 8.45 0.63 5.06
CA GLU A 275 9.78 1.22 4.97
C GLU A 275 10.26 1.24 3.50
N ALA A 276 10.18 0.09 2.84
CA ALA A 276 10.56 -0.05 1.43
C ALA A 276 9.68 0.81 0.51
N SER A 277 8.39 0.92 0.83
CA SER A 277 7.45 1.78 0.10
C SER A 277 7.83 3.26 0.23
N LEU A 278 8.12 3.74 1.44
CA LEU A 278 8.56 5.12 1.67
C LEU A 278 9.85 5.44 0.89
N ARG A 279 10.80 4.52 0.86
CA ARG A 279 12.03 4.69 0.05
C ARG A 279 11.74 4.78 -1.44
N LEU A 280 10.87 3.94 -1.96
CA LEU A 280 10.51 3.98 -3.39
C LEU A 280 9.70 5.23 -3.74
N LEU A 281 8.73 5.63 -2.91
CA LEU A 281 8.01 6.89 -3.05
C LEU A 281 8.99 8.08 -3.07
N TRP A 282 9.98 8.08 -2.17
CA TRP A 282 11.02 9.10 -2.14
C TRP A 282 11.86 9.06 -3.42
N LYS A 283 12.37 7.90 -3.82
CA LYS A 283 13.21 7.73 -5.01
C LYS A 283 12.58 8.28 -6.29
N PHE A 284 11.27 8.13 -6.43
CA PHE A 284 10.53 8.51 -7.64
C PHE A 284 9.81 9.86 -7.58
N GLY A 285 9.92 10.61 -6.48
CA GLY A 285 9.28 11.92 -6.38
C GLY A 285 7.82 11.90 -5.95
N LEU A 286 7.29 10.72 -5.59
CA LEU A 286 5.90 10.56 -5.18
C LEU A 286 5.67 10.94 -3.72
N LEU A 287 6.69 10.82 -2.86
CA LEU A 287 6.59 11.22 -1.46
C LEU A 287 6.33 12.73 -1.33
N ASP A 288 6.87 13.55 -2.24
CA ASP A 288 6.65 15.00 -2.26
C ASP A 288 5.19 15.38 -2.51
N ILE A 289 4.43 14.46 -3.11
CA ILE A 289 3.03 14.67 -3.46
C ILE A 289 2.14 14.06 -2.37
N LEU A 290 2.44 12.82 -1.96
CA LEU A 290 1.57 12.04 -1.09
C LEU A 290 1.81 12.32 0.39
N LEU A 291 3.05 12.57 0.81
CA LEU A 291 3.40 12.83 2.21
C LEU A 291 4.37 14.02 2.29
N PRO A 292 3.95 15.25 1.91
CA PRO A 292 4.85 16.40 1.80
C PRO A 292 5.56 16.75 3.11
N ILE A 293 4.88 16.55 4.25
CA ILE A 293 5.46 16.75 5.59
C ILE A 293 6.67 15.84 5.82
N GLN A 294 6.58 14.57 5.43
CA GLN A 294 7.68 13.60 5.58
C GLN A 294 8.74 13.78 4.48
N ALA A 295 8.36 14.21 3.28
CA ALA A 295 9.32 14.61 2.25
C ALA A 295 10.18 15.80 2.71
N ALA A 296 9.57 16.81 3.32
CA ALA A 296 10.27 17.97 3.88
C ALA A 296 11.28 17.56 4.96
N TYR A 297 10.93 16.58 5.79
CA TYR A 297 11.86 15.98 6.76
C TYR A 297 13.10 15.37 6.08
N PHE A 298 12.91 14.55 5.04
CA PHE A 298 14.03 13.97 4.28
C PHE A 298 14.92 15.05 3.66
N VAL A 299 14.35 16.11 3.10
CA VAL A 299 15.13 17.23 2.54
C VAL A 299 15.93 17.95 3.63
N ARG A 300 15.29 18.30 4.75
CA ARG A 300 15.91 19.04 5.87
C ARG A 300 17.15 18.34 6.42
N HIS A 301 17.12 17.01 6.48
CA HIS A 301 18.21 16.18 6.99
C HIS A 301 19.13 15.64 5.89
N GLY A 302 19.07 16.19 4.67
CA GLY A 302 19.98 15.84 3.59
C GLY A 302 19.84 14.40 3.08
N PHE A 303 18.69 13.76 3.29
CA PHE A 303 18.41 12.39 2.88
C PHE A 303 18.18 12.31 1.36
N ARG A 304 19.18 11.86 0.61
CA ARG A 304 19.12 11.86 -0.87
C ARG A 304 18.12 10.82 -1.40
N ARG A 305 17.62 11.01 -2.63
CA ARG A 305 16.62 10.13 -3.29
C ARG A 305 17.01 8.65 -3.38
N ARG A 306 18.31 8.35 -3.34
CA ARG A 306 18.87 6.98 -3.40
C ARG A 306 19.69 6.64 -2.15
N ASP A 307 19.44 7.36 -1.07
CA ASP A 307 20.12 7.13 0.19
C ASP A 307 19.75 5.76 0.77
N LYS A 308 20.76 5.07 1.31
CA LYS A 308 20.63 3.76 1.92
C LYS A 308 20.65 3.83 3.45
N ARG A 309 21.00 4.98 4.02
CA ARG A 309 20.96 5.19 5.47
C ARG A 309 19.55 4.98 6.01
N SER A 310 19.45 4.67 7.29
CA SER A 310 18.18 4.75 8.03
C SER A 310 18.04 6.10 8.71
N ASN A 311 16.84 6.37 9.22
CA ASN A 311 16.50 7.49 10.09
C ASN A 311 15.33 7.06 10.98
N LEU A 312 14.88 7.91 11.90
CA LEU A 312 13.82 7.54 12.85
C LEU A 312 12.52 7.12 12.13
N LEU A 313 12.09 7.88 11.12
CA LEU A 313 10.88 7.55 10.34
C LEU A 313 10.96 6.15 9.72
N LEU A 314 12.06 5.86 9.02
CA LEU A 314 12.24 4.57 8.34
C LEU A 314 12.39 3.44 9.36
N SER A 315 13.01 3.69 10.51
CA SER A 315 13.18 2.68 11.57
C SER A 315 11.85 2.33 12.26
N LEU A 316 10.99 3.33 12.53
CA LEU A 316 9.62 3.11 13.02
C LEU A 316 8.83 2.21 12.06
N PHE A 317 8.89 2.51 10.76
CA PHE A 317 8.19 1.72 9.75
C PHE A 317 8.84 0.35 9.51
N SER A 318 10.16 0.22 9.66
CA SER A 318 10.85 -1.08 9.63
C SER A 318 10.39 -1.98 10.78
N ASN A 319 10.25 -1.43 11.99
CA ASN A 319 9.72 -2.16 13.13
C ASN A 319 8.23 -2.49 12.98
N LEU A 320 7.42 -1.61 12.36
CA LEU A 320 6.05 -1.98 11.95
C LEU A 320 6.07 -3.18 11.00
N ASP A 321 6.93 -3.16 9.98
CA ASP A 321 7.01 -4.21 8.96
C ASP A 321 7.39 -5.59 9.52
N LYS A 322 8.08 -5.66 10.67
CA LYS A 322 8.35 -6.92 11.38
C LYS A 322 7.09 -7.52 12.01
N LEU A 323 6.10 -6.70 12.35
CA LEU A 323 4.90 -7.12 13.09
C LEU A 323 3.71 -7.45 12.18
N VAL A 324 3.61 -6.80 11.03
CA VAL A 324 2.49 -6.97 10.08
C VAL A 324 2.94 -7.67 8.80
N ALA A 325 1.99 -8.25 8.07
CA ALA A 325 2.22 -8.90 6.79
C ALA A 325 0.91 -8.90 5.97
N PRO A 326 0.91 -9.38 4.71
CA PRO A 326 -0.27 -9.24 3.87
C PRO A 326 -1.56 -9.90 4.38
N ASP A 327 -1.43 -11.03 5.05
CA ASP A 327 -2.47 -11.83 5.70
C ASP A 327 -2.80 -11.35 7.12
N ARG A 328 -1.98 -10.45 7.67
CA ARG A 328 -2.11 -9.89 9.02
C ARG A 328 -1.84 -8.38 9.03
N PRO A 329 -2.67 -7.59 8.34
CA PRO A 329 -2.46 -6.14 8.20
C PRO A 329 -2.83 -5.39 9.48
N CYS A 330 -2.44 -4.11 9.55
CA CYS A 330 -2.94 -3.20 10.58
C CYS A 330 -3.98 -2.20 10.07
N HIS A 331 -4.78 -1.65 10.99
CA HIS A 331 -5.68 -0.54 10.67
C HIS A 331 -4.91 0.75 10.38
N SER A 332 -5.43 1.57 9.45
CA SER A 332 -4.73 2.75 8.95
C SER A 332 -4.42 3.81 10.00
N SER A 333 -5.18 3.83 11.10
CA SER A 333 -4.92 4.75 12.22
C SER A 333 -3.54 4.54 12.84
N LEU A 334 -3.00 3.32 12.82
CA LEU A 334 -1.69 3.03 13.38
C LEU A 334 -0.58 3.78 12.62
N TRP A 335 -0.50 3.61 11.30
CA TRP A 335 0.56 4.28 10.52
C TRP A 335 0.35 5.81 10.45
N VAL A 336 -0.90 6.29 10.48
CA VAL A 336 -1.18 7.74 10.60
C VAL A 336 -0.66 8.29 11.92
N THR A 337 -0.90 7.59 13.03
CA THR A 337 -0.36 7.97 14.34
C THR A 337 1.17 7.93 14.37
N ILE A 338 1.80 6.94 13.73
CA ILE A 338 3.27 6.87 13.60
C ILE A 338 3.82 8.08 12.83
N LEU A 339 3.20 8.49 11.72
CA LEU A 339 3.61 9.66 10.95
C LEU A 339 3.55 10.96 11.77
N ALA A 340 2.47 11.12 12.54
CA ALA A 340 2.28 12.29 13.40
C ALA A 340 3.23 12.29 14.61
N PHE A 341 3.44 11.11 15.21
CA PHE A 341 4.42 10.92 16.28
C PHE A 341 5.83 11.27 15.82
N HIS A 342 6.27 10.74 14.68
CA HIS A 342 7.54 11.11 14.07
C HIS A 342 7.62 12.62 13.81
N LYS A 343 6.57 13.24 13.25
CA LYS A 343 6.56 14.69 12.99
C LYS A 343 6.70 15.50 14.29
N ALA A 344 6.04 15.10 15.36
CA ALA A 344 6.14 15.76 16.66
C ALA A 344 7.59 15.74 17.20
N LEU A 345 8.25 14.60 17.14
CA LEU A 345 9.66 14.46 17.54
C LEU A 345 10.61 15.21 16.60
N SER A 346 10.30 15.24 15.31
CA SER A 346 11.10 15.98 14.32
C SER A 346 11.02 17.50 14.52
N ASP A 347 9.88 18.02 14.96
CA ASP A 347 9.72 19.45 15.26
C ASP A 347 10.37 19.83 16.58
N GLN A 348 10.25 18.97 17.58
CA GLN A 348 10.77 19.18 18.90
C GLN A 348 11.40 17.89 19.43
N PRO A 349 12.74 17.76 19.33
CA PRO A 349 13.46 16.63 19.91
C PRO A 349 13.13 16.45 21.38
N ARG A 350 13.03 15.20 21.81
CA ARG A 350 12.65 14.82 23.18
C ARG A 350 13.67 13.87 23.78
N ASP A 351 13.67 13.84 25.11
CA ASP A 351 14.45 12.86 25.85
C ASP A 351 13.92 11.43 25.58
N PRO A 352 14.79 10.41 25.41
CA PRO A 352 14.38 9.03 25.22
C PRO A 352 13.45 8.49 26.31
N LEU A 353 13.57 8.95 27.56
CA LEU A 353 12.68 8.59 28.67
C LEU A 353 11.30 9.23 28.53
N VAL A 354 11.20 10.46 27.99
CA VAL A 354 9.91 11.08 27.64
C VAL A 354 9.20 10.21 26.61
N VAL A 355 9.93 9.76 25.58
CA VAL A 355 9.36 8.90 24.54
C VAL A 355 8.94 7.54 25.11
N ALA A 356 9.75 6.93 25.98
CA ALA A 356 9.42 5.70 26.66
C ALA A 356 8.15 5.83 27.52
N ALA A 357 8.12 6.83 28.40
CA ALA A 357 6.98 7.10 29.28
C ALA A 357 5.71 7.43 28.48
N PHE A 358 5.83 8.17 27.38
CA PHE A 358 4.72 8.41 26.46
C PHE A 358 4.19 7.09 25.87
N SER A 359 5.07 6.24 25.34
CA SER A 359 4.66 4.95 24.75
C SER A 359 3.98 4.03 25.76
N LEU A 360 4.50 3.95 26.99
CA LEU A 360 3.92 3.20 28.10
C LEU A 360 2.58 3.79 28.56
N GLY A 361 2.49 5.13 28.63
CA GLY A 361 1.24 5.82 28.93
C GLY A 361 0.16 5.54 27.89
N VAL A 362 0.53 5.49 26.60
CA VAL A 362 -0.37 5.06 25.52
C VAL A 362 -0.79 3.60 25.70
N HIS A 363 0.14 2.70 25.99
CA HIS A 363 -0.16 1.27 26.20
C HIS A 363 -1.10 1.02 27.37
N ASN A 364 -0.89 1.71 28.50
CA ASN A 364 -1.64 1.52 29.74
C ASN A 364 -2.90 2.40 29.84
N GLY A 365 -3.28 3.08 28.75
CA GLY A 365 -4.52 3.85 28.69
C GLY A 365 -4.52 5.11 29.56
N GLY A 366 -3.35 5.77 29.67
CA GLY A 366 -3.20 7.06 30.34
C GLY A 366 -2.76 6.99 31.81
N ASP A 367 -2.37 5.81 32.32
CA ASP A 367 -1.76 5.69 33.65
C ASP A 367 -0.29 6.19 33.64
N LEU A 368 -0.14 7.52 33.69
CA LEU A 368 1.19 8.15 33.67
C LEU A 368 2.02 7.86 34.92
N SER A 369 1.39 7.61 36.06
CA SER A 369 2.14 7.32 37.29
C SER A 369 2.92 6.02 37.13
N GLU A 370 2.24 4.97 36.64
CA GLU A 370 2.87 3.70 36.33
C GLU A 370 3.90 3.85 35.19
N ALA A 371 3.54 4.51 34.09
CA ALA A 371 4.41 4.69 32.93
C ALA A 371 5.73 5.41 33.28
N LEU A 372 5.68 6.48 34.08
CA LEU A 372 6.86 7.22 34.53
C LEU A 372 7.73 6.37 35.46
N SER A 373 7.11 5.58 36.35
CA SER A 373 7.85 4.69 37.26
C SER A 373 8.62 3.60 36.51
N ILE A 374 8.03 3.05 35.46
CA ILE A 374 8.66 2.04 34.60
C ILE A 374 9.76 2.71 33.75
N ALA A 375 9.48 3.86 33.15
CA ALA A 375 10.45 4.56 32.30
C ALA A 375 11.75 4.89 33.04
N LYS A 376 11.67 5.35 34.30
CA LYS A 376 12.87 5.61 35.13
C LYS A 376 13.71 4.38 35.45
N ARG A 377 13.14 3.18 35.33
CA ARG A 377 13.85 1.91 35.56
C ARG A 377 14.51 1.37 34.29
N ILE A 378 14.31 2.02 33.14
CA ILE A 378 14.94 1.61 31.89
C ILE A 378 16.43 1.95 31.98
N SER A 379 17.25 0.90 32.00
CA SER A 379 18.71 0.98 31.91
C SER A 379 19.24 0.65 30.51
N ALA A 380 18.35 0.28 29.58
CA ALA A 380 18.72 -0.06 28.21
C ALA A 380 19.28 1.17 27.49
N GLN A 381 20.32 0.97 26.68
CA GLN A 381 20.83 2.04 25.83
C GLN A 381 19.83 2.36 24.73
N HIS A 382 19.58 3.65 24.53
CA HIS A 382 18.77 4.13 23.42
C HIS A 382 19.64 4.25 22.16
N ASP A 383 19.00 4.22 20.99
CA ASP A 383 19.68 4.47 19.72
C ASP A 383 20.05 5.96 19.60
N GLY A 384 21.32 6.28 19.85
CA GLY A 384 21.87 7.64 19.76
C GLY A 384 22.05 8.16 18.33
N SER A 385 21.70 7.39 17.30
CA SER A 385 21.81 7.83 15.90
C SER A 385 20.68 8.76 15.44
N PHE A 386 19.59 8.86 16.23
CA PHE A 386 18.43 9.68 15.88
C PHE A 386 18.54 11.11 16.39
N HIS A 387 18.51 12.08 15.46
CA HIS A 387 18.57 13.51 15.79
C HIS A 387 17.34 14.04 16.55
N GLU A 388 16.25 13.28 16.53
CA GLU A 388 15.02 13.60 17.25
C GLU A 388 15.07 13.21 18.73
N LEU A 389 16.14 12.53 19.16
CA LEU A 389 16.38 12.15 20.54
C LEU A 389 17.51 12.98 21.12
N GLU A 390 17.25 13.62 22.25
CA GLU A 390 18.24 14.45 22.95
C GLU A 390 18.15 14.17 24.45
N SER A 391 19.21 13.61 25.03
CA SER A 391 19.25 13.30 26.46
C SER A 391 19.24 14.58 27.30
N ARG A 392 18.33 14.64 28.28
CA ARG A 392 18.17 15.78 29.21
C ARG A 392 18.04 15.26 30.64
N ASP A 393 18.57 16.02 31.59
CA ASP A 393 18.37 15.73 33.00
C ASP A 393 16.99 16.25 33.43
N LEU A 394 16.04 15.33 33.62
CA LEU A 394 14.64 15.64 33.92
C LEU A 394 14.22 15.04 35.26
N ASP A 395 13.69 15.89 36.15
CA ASP A 395 12.99 15.41 37.33
C ASP A 395 11.63 14.77 36.96
N LEU A 396 10.92 14.20 37.95
CA LEU A 396 9.65 13.52 37.69
C LEU A 396 8.55 14.48 37.18
N ALA A 397 8.54 15.72 37.65
CA ALA A 397 7.51 16.70 37.30
C ALA A 397 7.73 17.20 35.86
N ALA A 398 8.97 17.57 35.52
CA ALA A 398 9.38 17.95 34.18
C ALA A 398 9.17 16.81 33.18
N LEU A 399 9.52 15.57 33.55
CA LEU A 399 9.28 14.39 32.71
C LEU A 399 7.78 14.21 32.41
N LYS A 400 6.91 14.38 33.41
CA LYS A 400 5.45 14.30 33.22
C LYS A 400 4.93 15.39 32.29
N GLU A 401 5.39 16.63 32.46
CA GLU A 401 4.99 17.76 31.62
C GLU A 401 5.41 17.54 30.16
N GLU A 402 6.66 17.14 29.93
CA GLU A 402 7.21 16.80 28.62
C GLU A 402 6.41 15.67 27.93
N VAL A 403 5.98 14.64 28.67
CA VAL A 403 5.15 13.55 28.13
C VAL A 403 3.78 14.06 27.66
N VAL A 404 3.13 14.94 28.44
CA VAL A 404 1.85 15.54 28.08
C VAL A 404 2.02 16.50 26.90
N GLU A 405 3.12 17.26 26.84
CA GLU A 405 3.40 18.17 25.73
C GLU A 405 3.75 17.41 24.45
N LEU A 406 4.42 16.26 24.54
CA LEU A 406 4.62 15.36 23.41
C LEU A 406 3.26 14.90 22.87
N ALA A 407 2.33 14.47 23.73
CA ALA A 407 0.98 14.09 23.29
C ALA A 407 0.23 15.23 22.59
N THR A 408 0.35 16.46 23.10
CA THR A 408 -0.20 17.68 22.46
C THR A 408 0.45 17.92 21.10
N SER A 409 1.77 17.74 20.99
CA SER A 409 2.53 17.87 19.75
C SER A 409 2.12 16.84 18.70
N VAL A 410 1.89 15.59 19.10
CA VAL A 410 1.35 14.54 18.20
C VAL A 410 -0.02 14.92 17.67
N GLN A 411 -0.91 15.44 18.52
CA GLN A 411 -2.23 15.89 18.07
C GLN A 411 -2.12 17.09 17.12
N ARG A 412 -1.25 18.05 17.40
CA ARG A 412 -0.98 19.19 16.50
C ARG A 412 -0.46 18.71 15.14
N ALA A 413 0.44 17.73 15.13
CA ALA A 413 0.94 17.12 13.89
C ALA A 413 -0.17 16.42 13.10
N LEU A 414 -1.08 15.69 13.76
CA LEU A 414 -2.26 15.11 13.11
C LEU A 414 -3.15 16.18 12.46
N THR A 415 -3.43 17.28 13.17
CA THR A 415 -4.21 18.39 12.62
C THR A 415 -3.54 18.98 11.39
N ASN A 416 -2.23 19.21 11.44
CA ASN A 416 -1.46 19.76 10.32
C ASN A 416 -1.47 18.84 9.10
N MET A 417 -1.51 17.51 9.30
CA MET A 417 -1.63 16.54 8.20
C MET A 417 -3.02 16.53 7.54
N THR A 418 -4.01 17.17 8.16
CA THR A 418 -5.37 17.34 7.63
C THR A 418 -5.68 18.76 7.15
N ASP A 419 -4.70 19.65 7.21
CA ASP A 419 -4.84 21.06 6.83
C ASP A 419 -4.05 21.35 5.55
N GLU A 420 -4.76 21.74 4.49
CA GLU A 420 -4.19 21.97 3.15
C GLU A 420 -3.06 23.02 3.18
N TYR A 421 -3.23 24.06 4.01
CA TYR A 421 -2.23 25.11 4.17
C TYR A 421 -0.94 24.60 4.83
N SER A 422 -1.07 23.81 5.89
CA SER A 422 0.07 23.20 6.57
C SER A 422 0.82 22.21 5.68
N VAL A 423 0.09 21.39 4.90
CA VAL A 423 0.68 20.47 3.92
C VAL A 423 1.43 21.25 2.83
N SER A 424 0.82 22.30 2.29
CA SER A 424 1.42 23.18 1.29
C SER A 424 2.69 23.86 1.81
N ARG A 425 2.65 24.37 3.04
CA ARG A 425 3.79 25.05 3.68
C ARG A 425 4.97 24.12 3.94
N ALA A 426 4.74 22.82 4.16
CA ALA A 426 5.82 21.86 4.44
C ALA A 426 6.93 21.90 3.38
N MET A 427 6.58 22.21 2.13
CA MET A 427 7.51 22.22 1.00
C MET A 427 8.18 23.58 0.74
N ALA A 428 7.87 24.63 1.52
CA ALA A 428 8.35 26.00 1.28
C ALA A 428 9.88 26.16 1.29
N ASN A 429 10.58 25.30 2.04
CA ASN A 429 12.05 25.33 2.14
C ASN A 429 12.75 24.51 1.04
N TYR A 430 12.00 23.92 0.10
CA TYR A 430 12.53 23.16 -1.01
C TYR A 430 12.14 23.84 -2.34
N PRO A 431 13.00 24.70 -2.92
CA PRO A 431 12.65 25.49 -4.11
C PRO A 431 12.27 24.68 -5.36
N LYS A 432 12.72 23.42 -5.43
CA LYS A 432 12.39 22.48 -6.52
C LYS A 432 11.23 21.55 -6.16
N ALA A 433 10.58 21.78 -5.02
CA ALA A 433 9.42 21.02 -4.61
C ALA A 433 8.30 21.14 -5.63
N PRO A 434 7.59 20.05 -5.96
CA PRO A 434 6.25 20.21 -6.47
C PRO A 434 5.39 20.90 -5.39
N TYR A 435 4.50 21.79 -5.82
CA TYR A 435 3.43 22.26 -4.95
C TYR A 435 2.43 21.12 -4.73
N SER A 436 2.15 20.79 -3.48
CA SER A 436 1.09 19.86 -3.11
C SER A 436 0.42 20.34 -1.83
N ASP A 437 -0.88 20.50 -1.90
CA ASP A 437 -1.80 20.73 -0.78
C ASP A 437 -2.67 19.48 -0.53
N LEU A 438 -2.22 18.32 -1.01
CA LEU A 438 -3.01 17.09 -0.99
C LEU A 438 -3.25 16.60 0.44
N VAL A 439 -4.48 16.76 0.90
CA VAL A 439 -5.00 16.09 2.10
C VAL A 439 -5.91 14.93 1.68
N PHE A 440 -5.49 13.71 2.00
CA PHE A 440 -6.25 12.48 1.70
C PHE A 440 -6.66 11.70 2.96
N ILE A 441 -6.30 12.18 4.15
CA ILE A 441 -6.72 11.57 5.43
C ILE A 441 -8.15 12.04 5.75
N PRO A 442 -9.15 11.15 5.76
CA PRO A 442 -10.52 11.53 6.08
C PRO A 442 -10.68 11.83 7.58
N LEU A 443 -11.67 12.65 7.92
CA LEU A 443 -11.98 13.04 9.31
C LEU A 443 -12.15 11.83 10.23
N THR A 444 -12.80 10.76 9.75
CA THR A 444 -13.01 9.53 10.53
C THR A 444 -11.69 8.86 10.91
N LEU A 445 -10.71 8.85 10.00
CA LEU A 445 -9.39 8.29 10.25
C LEU A 445 -8.58 9.19 11.19
N TYR A 446 -8.64 10.51 11.00
CA TYR A 446 -8.06 11.49 11.92
C TYR A 446 -8.57 11.28 13.35
N LEU A 447 -9.89 11.18 13.55
CA LEU A 447 -10.49 10.97 14.87
C LEU A 447 -10.03 9.66 15.51
N LYS A 448 -9.92 8.57 14.72
CA LYS A 448 -9.37 7.29 15.21
C LYS A 448 -7.90 7.43 15.62
N ALA A 449 -7.07 8.12 14.83
CA ALA A 449 -5.65 8.33 15.13
C ALA A 449 -5.45 9.20 16.40
N CYS A 450 -6.27 10.24 16.58
CA CYS A 450 -6.26 11.07 17.79
C CYS A 450 -6.53 10.25 19.05
N LYS A 451 -7.51 9.33 19.01
CA LYS A 451 -7.85 8.47 20.15
C LYS A 451 -6.69 7.59 20.63
N VAL A 452 -5.74 7.25 19.76
CA VAL A 452 -4.59 6.42 20.13
C VAL A 452 -3.81 7.06 21.27
N CYS A 453 -3.45 8.34 21.13
CA CYS A 453 -2.60 9.04 22.10
C CYS A 453 -3.36 9.94 23.09
N GLN A 454 -4.68 10.13 22.89
CA GLN A 454 -5.51 11.04 23.70
C GLN A 454 -5.49 10.72 25.20
N CYS A 455 -5.41 9.45 25.59
CA CYS A 455 -5.39 9.02 26.99
C CYS A 455 -4.23 9.64 27.80
N VAL A 456 -3.09 9.93 27.15
CA VAL A 456 -1.93 10.56 27.80
C VAL A 456 -2.27 11.96 28.33
N ARG A 457 -3.17 12.69 27.64
CA ARG A 457 -3.61 14.04 28.05
C ARG A 457 -4.80 14.00 28.99
N MET A 458 -5.75 13.10 28.74
CA MET A 458 -7.02 13.04 29.48
C MET A 458 -6.91 12.29 30.81
N GLY A 459 -5.80 11.60 31.05
CA GLY A 459 -5.61 10.72 32.19
C GLY A 459 -6.22 9.34 31.98
N ARG A 460 -6.09 8.51 33.01
CA ARG A 460 -6.47 7.10 32.98
C ARG A 460 -7.93 6.89 32.53
N GLU A 461 -8.11 6.13 31.46
CA GLU A 461 -9.43 5.78 30.94
C GLU A 461 -10.13 4.76 31.86
N LYS A 462 -11.35 5.06 32.30
CA LYS A 462 -12.13 4.17 33.18
C LYS A 462 -12.46 2.86 32.44
N GLY A 463 -12.12 1.74 33.06
CA GLY A 463 -12.38 0.40 32.51
C GLY A 463 -11.43 -0.03 31.39
N PHE A 464 -10.44 0.79 31.03
CA PHE A 464 -9.39 0.36 30.09
C PHE A 464 -8.46 -0.64 30.78
N VAL A 465 -8.25 -1.78 30.13
CA VAL A 465 -7.30 -2.82 30.58
C VAL A 465 -6.21 -2.93 29.52
N ALA A 466 -4.97 -2.66 29.92
CA ALA A 466 -3.82 -2.84 29.04
C ALA A 466 -3.71 -4.30 28.61
N LYS A 467 -3.38 -4.52 27.34
CA LYS A 467 -3.18 -5.88 26.82
C LYS A 467 -1.99 -6.53 27.53
N GLN A 468 -2.21 -7.72 28.09
CA GLN A 468 -1.17 -8.51 28.70
C GLN A 468 -0.57 -9.49 27.69
N GLY A 469 0.76 -9.64 27.72
CA GLY A 469 1.51 -10.53 26.83
C GLY A 469 1.91 -9.91 25.49
N SER A 470 2.64 -10.68 24.68
CA SER A 470 3.27 -10.22 23.43
C SER A 470 2.53 -10.60 22.15
N LYS A 471 1.47 -11.42 22.26
CA LYS A 471 0.71 -11.95 21.11
C LYS A 471 -0.23 -10.87 20.57
N ILE A 472 -0.08 -10.54 19.28
CA ILE A 472 -0.95 -9.60 18.58
C ILE A 472 -2.23 -10.30 18.15
N ASP A 473 -3.36 -9.65 18.37
CA ASP A 473 -4.66 -10.05 17.80
C ASP A 473 -4.84 -9.30 16.47
N TYR A 474 -4.59 -9.99 15.36
CA TYR A 474 -4.56 -9.35 14.05
C TYR A 474 -5.95 -8.99 13.52
N GLU A 475 -7.02 -9.68 13.96
CA GLU A 475 -8.40 -9.33 13.61
C GLU A 475 -8.77 -8.00 14.25
N LEU A 476 -8.50 -7.86 15.56
CA LEU A 476 -8.73 -6.61 16.29
C LEU A 476 -7.81 -5.49 15.80
N LEU A 477 -6.56 -5.78 15.45
CA LEU A 477 -5.63 -4.80 14.90
C LEU A 477 -6.10 -4.28 13.54
N ALA A 478 -6.57 -5.15 12.65
CA ALA A 478 -7.11 -4.79 11.34
C ALA A 478 -8.43 -4.01 11.44
N ALA A 479 -9.28 -4.36 12.42
CA ALA A 479 -10.51 -3.62 12.74
C ALA A 479 -10.24 -2.23 13.38
N GLY A 480 -9.02 -2.00 13.88
CA GLY A 480 -8.62 -0.77 14.54
C GLY A 480 -9.12 -0.66 15.97
N SER A 481 -9.20 -1.80 16.67
CA SER A 481 -9.43 -1.84 18.11
C SER A 481 -8.39 -0.98 18.83
N LEU A 482 -8.86 -0.08 19.69
CA LEU A 482 -7.99 0.90 20.34
C LEU A 482 -6.95 0.24 21.23
N GLN A 483 -7.34 -0.82 21.96
CA GLN A 483 -6.44 -1.58 22.82
C GLN A 483 -5.27 -2.18 22.01
N GLU A 484 -5.58 -2.79 20.87
CA GLU A 484 -4.60 -3.47 20.04
C GLU A 484 -3.70 -2.47 19.31
N VAL A 485 -4.29 -1.40 18.75
CA VAL A 485 -3.53 -0.34 18.08
C VAL A 485 -2.57 0.34 19.06
N ARG A 486 -2.98 0.62 20.30
CA ARG A 486 -2.12 1.21 21.34
C ARG A 486 -0.99 0.26 21.73
N HIS A 487 -1.28 -1.03 21.91
CA HIS A 487 -0.27 -2.04 22.22
C HIS A 487 0.80 -2.13 21.12
N VAL A 488 0.38 -2.27 19.86
CA VAL A 488 1.30 -2.36 18.72
C VAL A 488 2.07 -1.06 18.51
N PHE A 489 1.42 0.10 18.64
CA PHE A 489 2.08 1.40 18.57
C PHE A 489 3.19 1.53 19.62
N ALA A 490 2.89 1.23 20.89
CA ALA A 490 3.85 1.33 21.96
C ALA A 490 5.05 0.40 21.74
N ARG A 491 4.80 -0.83 21.29
CA ARG A 491 5.85 -1.79 20.94
C ARG A 491 6.75 -1.28 19.81
N ILE A 492 6.17 -0.75 18.73
CA ILE A 492 6.94 -0.19 17.60
C ILE A 492 7.84 0.95 18.09
N VAL A 493 7.29 1.88 18.87
CA VAL A 493 8.07 3.00 19.40
C VAL A 493 9.19 2.49 20.29
N PHE A 494 8.87 1.62 21.25
CA PHE A 494 9.85 1.10 22.20
C PHE A 494 10.99 0.34 21.50
N ASP A 495 10.65 -0.61 20.62
CA ASP A 495 11.63 -1.41 19.84
C ASP A 495 12.46 -0.55 18.87
N THR A 496 11.99 0.67 18.55
CA THR A 496 12.76 1.62 17.73
C THR A 496 13.73 2.43 18.58
N ILE A 497 13.30 2.91 19.75
CA ILE A 497 14.14 3.77 20.60
C ILE A 497 15.17 2.94 21.39
N TYR A 498 14.76 1.77 21.87
CA TYR A 498 15.58 0.84 22.66
C TYR A 498 15.67 -0.49 21.91
N PRO A 499 16.43 -0.56 20.80
CA PRO A 499 16.61 -1.80 20.08
C PRO A 499 17.25 -2.83 21.00
N LEU A 500 16.78 -4.08 20.94
CA LEU A 500 17.47 -5.19 21.59
C LEU A 500 18.85 -5.32 20.93
N ASN A 501 19.93 -5.30 21.73
CA ASN A 501 21.27 -5.61 21.24
C ASN A 501 21.27 -7.06 20.72
N THR A 502 21.04 -7.25 19.42
CA THR A 502 21.20 -8.55 18.75
C THR A 502 22.64 -8.74 18.27
N GLY A 503 23.61 -8.35 19.08
CA GLY A 503 25.03 -8.51 18.80
C GLY A 503 25.67 -9.26 19.95
N GLU A 504 25.59 -10.59 19.91
CA GLU A 504 26.60 -11.51 20.48
C GLU A 504 26.33 -13.02 20.23
N ASP A 505 25.22 -13.44 19.60
CA ASP A 505 24.96 -14.87 19.29
C ASP A 505 24.82 -15.16 17.78
N ASP A 506 25.84 -14.80 16.99
CA ASP A 506 26.11 -15.41 15.67
C ASP A 506 27.64 -15.35 15.43
N THR A 507 28.36 -16.25 16.11
CA THR A 507 29.75 -16.66 15.77
C THR A 507 29.76 -18.13 15.41
#